data_AF-A0A7C5SVR7-F1
#
_entry.id   AF-A0A7C5SVR7-F1
#
_cell.length_a   1.000
_cell.length_b   1.000
_cell.length_c   1.000
_cell.angle_alpha   90.00
_cell.angle_beta   90.00
_cell.angle_gamma   90.00
#
_symmetry.space_group_name_H-M   'P 1'
#
loop_
_entity.id
_entity.type
_entity.pdbx_description
1 polymer ?
#
loop_
_entity_poly.entity_id
_entity_poly.type
_entity_poly.pdbx_seq_one_letter_code
_entity_poly.pdbx_strand_id
1 'polypeptide(L)' 'MKNYRGIFSKMGEQLVEKYIEDLKKEIQEKGEEPELLFKLGVCYVRVKQIDRAREIYKRLKEIDQTKAKELLDMIYEV' A
#
# COMPACT_ATOMS: atom_id res chain seq x y z
N MET A 1 -12.30 -9.38 2.69
CA MET A 1 -11.34 -8.28 2.47
C MET A 1 -11.78 -7.06 3.28
N LYS A 2 -11.24 -6.77 4.49
CA LYS A 2 -11.54 -5.49 5.21
C LYS A 2 -10.76 -5.18 6.50
N ASN A 3 -9.51 -5.63 6.67
CA ASN A 3 -8.75 -5.33 7.90
C ASN A 3 -7.72 -4.20 7.79
N TYR A 4 -7.25 -3.86 6.58
CA TYR A 4 -6.21 -2.82 6.42
C TYR A 4 -6.71 -1.42 6.75
N ARG A 5 -7.94 -1.07 6.37
CA ARG A 5 -8.56 0.19 6.79
C ARG A 5 -8.60 0.35 8.31
N GLY A 6 -8.87 -0.72 9.06
CA GLY A 6 -8.94 -0.68 10.53
C GLY A 6 -7.56 -0.56 11.20
N ILE A 7 -6.53 -1.18 10.63
CA ILE A 7 -5.16 -1.10 11.13
C ILE A 7 -4.58 0.29 10.89
N PHE A 8 -4.73 0.84 9.67
CA PHE A 8 -4.18 2.15 9.34
C PHE A 8 -5.06 3.32 9.79
N SER A 9 -6.37 3.14 10.02
CA SER A 9 -7.25 4.21 10.52
C SER A 9 -6.83 4.73 11.89
N LYS A 10 -6.26 3.85 12.72
CA LYS A 10 -5.82 4.15 14.07
C LYS A 10 -4.35 4.59 14.15
N MET A 11 -3.57 4.44 13.08
CA MET A 11 -2.19 4.91 13.04
C MET A 11 -2.14 6.41 12.75
N GLY A 12 -1.36 7.14 13.53
CA GLY A 12 -0.99 8.51 13.20
C GLY A 12 -0.08 8.56 11.97
N GLU A 13 -0.11 9.67 11.25
CA GLU A 13 0.60 9.86 9.98
C GLU A 13 2.10 9.52 10.08
N GLN A 14 2.77 9.98 11.13
CA GLN A 14 4.19 9.68 11.38
C GLN A 14 4.47 8.17 11.53
N LEU A 15 3.54 7.41 12.13
CA LEU A 15 3.69 5.97 12.27
C LEU A 15 3.49 5.27 10.91
N VAL A 16 2.59 5.79 10.07
CA VAL A 16 2.40 5.29 8.70
C VAL A 16 3.65 5.55 7.86
N GLU A 17 4.29 6.72 7.98
CA GLU A 17 5.54 7.02 7.28
C GLU A 17 6.69 6.10 7.72
N LYS A 18 6.84 5.86 9.03
CA LYS A 18 7.83 4.89 9.52
C LYS A 18 7.57 3.49 8.94
N TYR A 19 6.31 3.07 8.90
CA TYR A 19 5.94 1.77 8.37
C TYR A 19 6.18 1.65 6.85
N ILE A 20 6.04 2.74 6.09
CA ILE A 20 6.45 2.80 4.69
C ILE A 20 7.93 2.47 4.54
N GLU A 21 8.79 3.05 5.39
CA GLU A 21 10.23 2.80 5.34
C GLU A 21 10.57 1.35 5.72
N ASP A 22 9.88 0.78 6.71
CA ASP A 22 10.05 -0.63 7.10
C ASP A 22 9.62 -1.57 5.95
N LEU A 23 8.49 -1.29 5.29
CA LEU A 23 8.03 -2.06 4.13
C LEU A 23 9.00 -1.98 2.94
N LYS A 24 9.58 -0.80 2.67
CA LYS A 24 10.57 -0.65 1.59
C LYS A 24 11.80 -1.52 1.85
N LYS A 25 12.31 -1.55 3.08
CA LYS A 25 13.43 -2.44 3.46
C LYS A 25 13.05 -3.90 3.29
N GLU A 26 11.87 -4.28 3.76
CA GLU A 26 11.39 -5.66 3.62
C GLU A 26 11.27 -6.08 2.15
N ILE A 27 10.78 -5.19 1.27
CA ILE A 27 10.73 -5.43 -0.19
C ILE A 27 12.14 -5.54 -0.79
N GLN A 28 13.11 -4.76 -0.31
CA GLN A 28 14.50 -4.87 -0.77
C GLN A 28 15.14 -6.21 -0.37
N GLU A 29 14.82 -6.74 0.81
CA GLU A 29 15.38 -7.99 1.32
C GLU A 29 14.68 -9.24 0.76
N LYS A 30 13.35 -9.22 0.69
CA LYS A 30 12.52 -10.39 0.35
C LYS A 30 12.01 -10.37 -1.09
N GLY A 31 12.09 -9.22 -1.76
CA GLY A 31 11.54 -9.01 -3.08
C GLY A 31 10.09 -8.50 -3.08
N GLU A 32 9.56 -8.31 -4.28
CA GLU A 32 8.27 -7.69 -4.52
C GLU A 32 7.11 -8.67 -4.35
N GLU A 33 6.76 -8.98 -3.10
CA GLU A 33 5.57 -9.79 -2.82
C GLU A 33 4.29 -8.96 -2.97
N PRO A 34 3.20 -9.51 -3.57
CA PRO A 34 1.94 -8.80 -3.74
C PRO A 34 1.38 -8.22 -2.44
N GLU A 35 1.55 -8.91 -1.32
CA GLU A 35 1.07 -8.46 -0.02
C GLU A 35 1.85 -7.25 0.51
N LEU A 36 3.18 -7.23 0.33
CA LEU A 36 4.02 -6.11 0.74
C LEU A 36 3.75 -4.88 -0.11
N LEU A 37 3.62 -5.06 -1.42
CA LEU A 37 3.23 -3.99 -2.33
C LEU A 37 1.86 -3.45 -1.99
N PHE A 38 0.88 -4.31 -1.73
CA PHE A 38 -0.44 -3.85 -1.33
C PHE A 38 -0.43 -3.02 -0.05
N LYS A 39 0.26 -3.49 1.01
CA LYS A 39 0.42 -2.72 2.25
C LYS A 39 1.08 -1.37 2.00
N LEU A 40 2.12 -1.32 1.18
CA LEU A 40 2.82 -0.09 0.82
C LEU A 40 1.90 0.89 0.07
N GLY A 41 1.12 0.39 -0.88
CA GLY A 41 0.12 1.18 -1.61
C GLY A 41 -0.94 1.77 -0.69
N VAL A 42 -1.47 0.98 0.25
CA VAL A 42 -2.43 1.46 1.24
C VAL A 42 -1.83 2.56 2.11
N CYS A 43 -0.57 2.41 2.53
CA CYS A 43 0.10 3.44 3.31
C CYS A 43 0.22 4.74 2.51
N TYR A 44 0.62 4.67 1.24
CA TYR A 44 0.68 5.85 0.37
C TYR A 44 -0.68 6.54 0.19
N VAL A 45 -1.76 5.77 0.06
CA VAL A 45 -3.12 6.33 0.06
C VAL A 45 -3.41 7.08 1.37
N ARG A 46 -3.05 6.49 2.52
CA ARG A 46 -3.30 7.08 3.85
C ARG A 46 -2.56 8.39 4.08
N VAL A 47 -1.33 8.52 3.59
CA VAL A 47 -0.53 9.76 3.66
C VAL A 47 -0.75 10.67 2.44
N LYS A 48 -1.84 10.46 1.68
CA LYS A 48 -2.24 11.24 0.51
C LYS A 48 -1.20 11.32 -0.61
N GLN A 49 -0.22 10.41 -0.64
CA GLN A 49 0.78 10.27 -1.70
C GLN A 49 0.21 9.43 -2.86
N ILE A 50 -0.85 9.94 -3.49
CA ILE A 50 -1.64 9.20 -4.49
C ILE A 50 -0.82 8.78 -5.71
N ASP A 51 0.12 9.60 -6.15
CA ASP A 51 0.98 9.26 -7.29
C ASP A 51 1.83 8.01 -7.02
N ARG A 52 2.39 7.90 -5.81
CA ARG A 52 3.12 6.69 -5.38
C ARG A 52 2.19 5.49 -5.24
N ALA A 53 0.98 5.68 -4.72
CA ALA A 53 -0.01 4.61 -4.68
C ALA A 53 -0.34 4.08 -6.10
N ARG A 54 -0.41 4.96 -7.11
CA ARG A 54 -0.61 4.57 -8.52
C ARG A 54 0.57 3.81 -9.10
N GLU A 55 1.81 4.12 -8.71
CA GLU A 55 2.98 3.32 -9.10
C GLU A 55 2.90 1.91 -8.54
N ILE A 56 2.50 1.77 -7.27
CA ILE A 56 2.27 0.47 -6.65
C ILE A 56 1.13 -0.28 -7.34
N TYR A 57 0.04 0.39 -7.69
CA TYR A 57 -1.06 -0.20 -8.46
C TYR A 57 -0.56 -0.80 -9.79
N LYS A 58 0.28 -0.07 -10.54
CA LYS A 58 0.85 -0.58 -11.80
C LYS A 58 1.66 -1.85 -11.57
N ARG A 59 2.48 -1.89 -10.51
CA ARG A 59 3.26 -3.08 -10.16
C ARG A 59 2.37 -4.25 -9.75
N LEU A 60 1.36 -4.01 -8.90
CA LEU A 60 0.39 -5.02 -8.52
C LEU A 60 -0.37 -5.59 -9.70
N LYS A 61 -0.71 -4.77 -10.71
CA LYS A 61 -1.46 -5.22 -11.89
C LYS A 61 -0.73 -6.34 -12.65
N GLU A 62 0.60 -6.35 -12.61
CA GLU A 62 1.43 -7.37 -13.26
C GLU A 62 1.53 -8.67 -12.46
N ILE A 63 1.35 -8.64 -11.14
CA ILE A 63 1.61 -9.79 -10.24
C ILE A 63 0.36 -10.34 -9.54
N ASP A 64 -0.61 -9.49 -9.22
CA ASP A 64 -1.85 -9.81 -8.53
C ASP A 64 -2.93 -8.77 -8.86
N GLN A 65 -3.73 -9.10 -9.88
CA GLN A 65 -4.81 -8.24 -10.35
C GLN A 65 -5.92 -8.02 -9.31
N THR A 66 -6.10 -8.95 -8.37
CA THR A 66 -7.11 -8.83 -7.30
C THR A 66 -6.69 -7.73 -6.35
N LYS A 67 -5.45 -7.77 -5.86
CA LYS A 67 -4.90 -6.71 -5.00
C LYS A 67 -4.75 -5.38 -5.72
N ALA A 68 -4.42 -5.40 -7.01
CA ALA A 68 -4.39 -4.20 -7.84
C ALA A 68 -5.77 -3.52 -7.86
N LYS A 69 -6.84 -4.29 -8.09
CA LYS A 69 -8.21 -3.77 -8.06
C LYS A 69 -8.58 -3.22 -6.69
N GLU A 70 -8.31 -3.95 -5.61
CA GLU A 70 -8.55 -3.47 -4.26
C GLU A 70 -7.82 -2.14 -3.97
N LEU A 71 -6.57 -2.02 -4.40
CA LEU A 71 -5.79 -0.78 -4.23
C LEU A 71 -6.37 0.37 -5.07
N LEU A 72 -6.81 0.08 -6.29
CA LEU A 72 -7.43 1.06 -7.17
C LEU A 72 -8.71 1.63 -6.57
N ASP A 73 -9.56 0.78 -6.01
CA ASP A 73 -10.77 1.19 -5.29
C ASP A 73 -10.40 2.13 -4.13
N MET A 74 -9.34 1.81 -3.38
CA MET A 74 -8.86 2.69 -2.31
C MET A 74 -8.31 4.03 -2.79
N ILE A 75 -7.68 4.10 -3.97
CA ILE A 75 -7.14 5.33 -4.54
C ILE A 75 -8.26 6.31 -4.92
N TYR A 76 -9.43 5.81 -5.35
CA TYR A 76 -10.55 6.64 -5.79
C TYR A 76 -11.64 6.85 -4.73
N GLU A 77 -11.59 6.15 -3.60
CA GLU A 77 -12.47 6.35 -2.43
C GLU A 77 -11.98 7.45 -1.45
N VAL A 78 -10.91 8.18 -1.76
CA VAL A 78 -10.28 9.20 -0.89
C VAL A 78 -10.94 10.57 -1.00
#